data_AF-A0A4Y2L619-F1
#
_entry.id   AF-A0A4Y2L619-F1
#
_cell.length_a   1.000
_cell.length_b   1.000
_cell.length_c   1.000
_cell.angle_alpha   90.00
_cell.angle_beta   90.00
_cell.angle_gamma   90.00
#
_symmetry.space_group_name_H-M   'P 1'
#
loop_
_entity.id
_entity.type
_entity.pdbx_description
1 polymer ?
#
loop_
_entity_poly.entity_id
_entity_poly.type
_entity_poly.pdbx_seq_one_letter_code
_entity_poly.pdbx_strand_id
1 'polypeptide(L)'
;MTRVPFGVACSPLILAATLKHHIKKFKENSEVYEMLDSSVFVNDLFYGEDSLENVFLETRINLKKFQTNSTELKNIWIENNVISEIDNDDSKVLGLVWNAKTDTSKLGDRAIK
;
A
#
# COMPACT_ATOMS: atom_id res chain seq x y z
N MET A 1 4.55 5.87 26.86
CA MET A 1 4.82 6.34 25.49
C MET A 1 5.18 5.10 24.66
N THR A 2 4.34 4.68 23.70
CA THR A 2 4.50 3.40 22.95
C THR A 2 4.42 3.58 21.42
N ARG A 3 4.60 4.82 20.94
CA ARG A 3 4.52 5.13 19.50
C ARG A 3 5.84 5.68 19.00
N VAL A 4 6.21 5.28 17.78
CA VAL A 4 7.32 5.87 17.05
C VAL A 4 6.93 7.30 16.66
N PRO A 5 7.71 8.34 17.04
CA PRO A 5 7.37 9.72 16.72
C PRO A 5 7.52 9.98 15.21
N PHE A 6 6.62 10.74 14.62
CA PHE A 6 6.79 11.17 13.23
C PHE A 6 7.88 12.22 13.11
N GLY A 7 8.67 12.16 12.03
CA GLY A 7 9.63 13.22 11.69
C GLY A 7 11.02 13.12 12.31
N VAL A 8 11.32 12.10 13.12
CA VAL A 8 12.71 11.83 13.53
C VAL A 8 13.39 10.90 12.51
N ALA A 9 14.69 11.14 12.26
CA ALA A 9 15.46 10.42 11.24
C ALA A 9 15.43 8.90 11.39
N CYS A 10 15.31 8.39 12.63
CA CYS A 10 15.30 6.97 12.93
C CYS A 10 13.93 6.29 12.73
N SER A 11 12.83 7.05 12.61
CA SER A 11 11.49 6.47 12.57
C SER A 11 11.22 5.53 11.41
N PRO A 12 11.64 5.84 10.17
CA PRO A 12 11.51 4.90 9.05
C PRO A 12 12.23 3.57 9.32
N LEU A 13 13.43 3.63 9.91
CA LEU A 13 14.22 2.45 10.24
C LEU A 13 13.53 1.56 11.28
N ILE A 14 13.06 2.18 12.37
CA ILE A 14 12.37 1.45 13.46
C ILE A 14 11.09 0.82 12.92
N LEU A 15 10.29 1.57 12.16
CA LEU A 15 9.04 1.07 11.59
C LEU A 15 9.29 -0.09 10.62
N ALA A 16 10.27 0.04 9.71
CA ALA A 16 10.63 -1.02 8.77
C ALA A 16 11.10 -2.29 9.51
N ALA A 17 11.91 -2.15 10.57
CA ALA A 17 12.35 -3.28 11.38
C ALA A 17 11.18 -3.96 12.11
N THR A 18 10.26 -3.18 12.69
CA THR A 18 9.05 -3.69 13.33
C THR A 18 8.18 -4.44 12.32
N LEU A 19 7.96 -3.88 11.14
CA LEU A 19 7.17 -4.52 10.11
C LEU A 19 7.80 -5.85 9.66
N LYS A 20 9.10 -5.86 9.35
CA LYS A 20 9.84 -7.10 9.02
C LYS A 20 9.72 -8.15 10.11
N HIS A 21 9.73 -7.75 11.38
CA HIS A 21 9.51 -8.68 12.49
C HIS A 21 8.10 -9.29 12.47
N HIS A 22 7.07 -8.49 12.18
CA HIS A 22 5.69 -8.97 12.09
C HIS A 22 5.43 -9.84 10.85
N ILE A 23 6.05 -9.51 9.71
CA ILE A 23 5.93 -10.29 8.45
C ILE A 23 6.42 -11.72 8.66
N LYS A 24 7.46 -11.94 9.47
CA LYS A 24 7.97 -13.30 9.80
C LYS A 24 6.92 -14.24 10.40
N LYS A 25 5.81 -13.75 10.94
CA LYS A 25 4.71 -14.59 11.44
C LYS A 25 3.95 -15.30 10.32
N PHE A 26 4.02 -14.78 9.10
CA PHE A 26 3.36 -15.35 7.94
C PHE A 26 4.23 -16.37 7.20
N LYS A 27 5.40 -16.78 7.72
CA LYS A 27 6.28 -17.74 7.05
C LYS A 27 5.64 -19.09 6.69
N GLU A 28 4.57 -19.47 7.39
CA GLU A 28 3.79 -20.68 7.09
C GLU A 28 2.89 -20.49 5.86
N ASN A 29 2.51 -19.24 5.54
CA ASN A 29 1.80 -18.85 4.33
C ASN A 29 2.78 -18.18 3.35
N SER A 30 3.41 -18.99 2.49
CA SER A 30 4.52 -18.57 1.62
C SER A 30 4.17 -17.36 0.75
N GLU A 31 2.96 -17.34 0.21
CA GLU A 31 2.48 -16.30 -0.71
C GLU A 31 2.31 -14.96 -0.02
N VAL A 32 1.62 -14.93 1.13
CA VAL A 32 1.42 -13.71 1.92
C VAL A 32 2.75 -13.19 2.47
N TYR A 33 3.65 -14.10 2.86
CA TYR A 33 4.99 -13.72 3.30
C TYR A 33 5.79 -13.07 2.17
N GLU A 34 5.83 -13.68 0.99
CA GLU A 34 6.55 -13.16 -0.18
C GLU A 34 5.98 -11.84 -0.67
N MET A 35 4.65 -11.72 -0.72
CA MET A 35 3.95 -10.47 -1.01
C MET A 35 4.43 -9.37 -0.06
N LEU A 36 4.28 -9.57 1.26
CA LEU A 36 4.61 -8.53 2.25
C LEU A 36 6.10 -8.18 2.30
N ASP A 37 6.99 -9.17 2.17
CA ASP A 37 8.44 -8.94 2.26
C ASP A 37 8.99 -8.18 1.03
N SER A 38 8.39 -8.40 -0.14
CA SER A 38 8.79 -7.74 -1.39
C SER A 38 8.12 -6.39 -1.63
N SER A 39 6.90 -6.19 -1.12
CA SER A 39 6.01 -5.13 -1.55
C SER A 39 5.84 -3.98 -0.57
N VAL A 40 6.33 -4.09 0.67
CA VAL A 40 6.20 -3.01 1.65
C VAL A 40 7.40 -2.06 1.65
N PHE A 41 7.11 -0.77 1.45
CA PHE A 41 8.07 0.32 1.52
C PHE A 41 7.70 1.34 2.61
N VAL A 42 8.43 1.31 3.74
CA VAL A 42 8.30 2.23 4.89
C VAL A 42 6.89 2.25 5.50
N ASN A 43 5.96 2.98 4.91
CA ASN A 43 4.56 3.13 5.33
C ASN A 43 3.55 2.59 4.31
N ASP A 44 3.99 2.31 3.09
CA ASP A 44 3.12 2.03 1.96
C ASP A 44 3.33 0.58 1.47
N LEU A 45 2.25 -0.08 1.06
CA LEU A 45 2.26 -1.43 0.48
C LEU A 45 1.88 -1.31 -0.99
N PHE A 46 2.77 -1.74 -1.89
CA PHE A 46 2.55 -1.73 -3.34
C PHE A 46 2.69 -3.12 -3.89
N TYR A 47 1.55 -3.73 -4.21
CA TYR A 47 1.52 -5.09 -4.72
C TYR A 47 0.64 -5.15 -5.96
N GLY A 48 1.07 -5.92 -6.94
CA GLY A 48 0.34 -6.22 -8.15
C GLY A 48 0.30 -7.73 -8.34
N GLU A 49 -0.88 -8.23 -8.69
CA GLU A 49 -1.10 -9.64 -8.96
C GLU A 49 -2.07 -9.78 -10.12
N ASP A 50 -1.93 -10.86 -10.89
CA ASP A 50 -2.84 -11.19 -12.00
C ASP A 50 -4.16 -11.80 -11.51
N SER A 51 -4.23 -12.20 -10.23
CA SER A 51 -5.36 -12.89 -9.61
C SER A 51 -6.00 -12.04 -8.50
N LEU A 52 -7.33 -12.16 -8.33
CA LEU A 52 -8.11 -11.44 -7.32
C LEU A 52 -8.01 -12.10 -5.94
N GLU A 53 -6.82 -12.48 -5.47
CA GLU A 53 -6.68 -13.10 -4.16
C GLU A 53 -6.67 -12.06 -3.03
N ASN A 54 -7.58 -12.26 -2.07
CA ASN A 54 -7.83 -11.38 -0.92
C ASN A 54 -6.75 -11.52 0.17
N VAL A 55 -5.48 -11.46 -0.21
CA VAL A 55 -4.33 -11.59 0.71
C VAL A 55 -4.39 -10.59 1.86
N PHE A 56 -5.01 -9.43 1.64
CA PHE A 56 -5.09 -8.34 2.61
C PHE A 56 -5.87 -8.69 3.90
N LEU A 57 -6.84 -9.60 3.85
CA LEU A 57 -7.71 -9.92 5.00
C LEU A 57 -6.98 -10.68 6.11
N GLU A 58 -5.95 -11.45 5.78
CA GLU A 58 -5.19 -12.24 6.76
C GLU A 58 -4.21 -11.39 7.56
N THR A 59 -3.76 -10.28 6.97
CA THR A 59 -2.79 -9.41 7.58
C THR A 59 -3.51 -8.47 8.56
N ARG A 60 -3.19 -8.52 9.86
CA ARG A 60 -3.66 -7.51 10.86
C ARG A 60 -3.04 -6.12 10.64
N ILE A 61 -2.66 -5.80 9.40
CA ILE A 61 -2.09 -4.52 8.99
C ILE A 61 -3.26 -3.62 8.64
N ASN A 62 -3.48 -2.59 9.46
CA ASN A 62 -4.55 -1.64 9.22
C ASN A 62 -4.14 -0.62 8.14
N LEU A 63 -4.37 -0.96 6.88
CA LEU A 63 -4.18 -0.07 5.74
C LEU A 63 -5.29 0.99 5.71
N LYS A 64 -4.93 2.22 5.36
CA LYS A 64 -5.85 3.37 5.45
C LYS A 64 -6.22 4.00 4.11
N LYS A 65 -5.42 3.76 3.08
CA LYS A 65 -5.60 4.34 1.75
C LYS A 65 -5.43 3.21 0.75
N PHE A 66 -6.54 2.82 0.15
CA PHE A 66 -6.58 1.78 -0.86
C PHE A 66 -6.76 2.44 -2.23
N GLN A 67 -6.02 1.97 -3.23
CA GLN A 67 -6.15 2.38 -4.61
C GLN A 67 -5.75 1.20 -5.51
N THR A 68 -6.43 1.04 -6.64
CA THR A 68 -6.19 -0.05 -7.58
C THR A 68 -6.44 0.42 -9.01
N ASN A 69 -5.65 -0.08 -9.97
CA ASN A 69 -5.89 0.09 -11.41
C ASN A 69 -6.88 -0.95 -11.96
N SER A 70 -7.21 -1.99 -11.19
CA SER A 70 -8.19 -3.01 -11.58
C SER A 70 -9.61 -2.53 -11.28
N THR A 71 -10.44 -2.44 -12.33
CA THR A 71 -11.85 -2.10 -12.19
C THR A 71 -12.64 -3.14 -11.40
N GLU A 72 -12.25 -4.41 -11.50
CA GLU A 72 -12.89 -5.52 -10.79
C GLU A 72 -12.62 -5.42 -9.27
N LEU A 73 -11.37 -5.23 -8.87
CA LEU A 73 -11.01 -4.99 -7.45
C LEU A 73 -11.69 -3.73 -6.92
N LYS A 74 -11.74 -2.66 -7.73
CA LYS A 74 -12.36 -1.39 -7.32
C LYS A 74 -13.83 -1.59 -6.98
N ASN A 75 -14.57 -2.34 -7.80
CA ASN A 75 -15.98 -2.65 -7.55
C ASN A 75 -16.16 -3.49 -6.28
N ILE A 76 -15.35 -4.56 -6.11
CA ILE A 76 -15.39 -5.39 -4.90
C ILE A 76 -15.12 -4.55 -3.64
N TRP A 77 -14.17 -3.62 -3.69
CA TRP A 77 -13.85 -2.75 -2.56
C TRP A 77 -14.95 -1.72 -2.26
N ILE A 78 -15.64 -1.20 -3.27
CA ILE A 78 -16.82 -0.34 -3.09
C ILE A 78 -17.95 -1.13 -2.43
N GLU A 79 -18.26 -2.33 -2.92
CA GLU A 79 -19.30 -3.21 -2.36
C GLU A 79 -19.01 -3.58 -0.89
N ASN A 80 -17.74 -3.76 -0.54
CA ASN A 80 -17.30 -4.07 0.82
C ASN A 80 -17.05 -2.84 1.70
N ASN A 81 -17.38 -1.62 1.23
CA ASN A 81 -17.17 -0.35 1.94
C ASN A 81 -15.69 -0.09 2.35
N VAL A 82 -14.73 -0.57 1.56
CA VAL A 82 -13.29 -0.32 1.76
C VAL A 82 -12.91 1.06 1.20
N ILE A 83 -13.49 1.44 0.06
CA ILE A 83 -13.31 2.75 -0.60
C ILE A 83 -14.67 3.33 -1.01
N SER A 84 -14.73 4.64 -1.27
CA SER A 84 -15.93 5.32 -1.75
C SER A 84 -15.93 5.46 -3.28
N GLU A 85 -17.11 5.52 -3.90
CA GLU A 85 -17.23 5.76 -5.35
C GLU A 85 -16.64 7.11 -5.80
N ILE A 86 -16.51 8.07 -4.87
CA ILE A 86 -16.06 9.44 -5.14
C ILE A 86 -14.51 9.54 -5.08
N ASP A 87 -13.82 8.49 -4.65
CA ASP A 87 -12.36 8.53 -4.51
C ASP A 87 -11.69 8.79 -5.87
N ASN A 88 -10.84 9.83 -5.89
CA ASN A 88 -10.12 10.27 -7.08
C ASN A 88 -9.14 9.19 -7.54
N ASP A 89 -9.07 8.96 -8.85
CA ASP A 89 -8.11 8.01 -9.45
C ASP A 89 -6.66 8.50 -9.38
N ASP A 90 -6.46 9.80 -9.14
CA ASP A 90 -5.15 10.37 -8.88
C ASP A 90 -4.76 10.22 -7.40
N SER A 91 -3.64 9.54 -7.16
CA SER A 91 -3.09 9.32 -5.82
C SER A 91 -1.60 9.70 -5.76
N LYS A 92 -1.15 10.23 -4.63
CA LYS A 92 0.27 10.50 -4.41
C LYS A 92 0.95 9.28 -3.81
N VAL A 93 1.88 8.71 -4.55
CA VAL A 93 2.64 7.50 -4.22
C VAL A 93 4.13 7.84 -4.29
N LEU A 94 4.84 7.73 -3.16
CA LEU A 94 6.29 8.00 -3.09
C LEU A 94 6.73 9.37 -3.66
N GLY A 95 5.84 10.37 -3.64
CA GLY A 95 6.09 11.71 -4.21
C GLY A 95 5.74 11.85 -5.71
N LEU A 96 5.31 10.78 -6.36
CA LEU A 96 4.75 10.76 -7.71
C LEU A 96 3.22 10.87 -7.65
N VAL A 97 2.63 11.46 -8.67
CA VAL A 97 1.18 11.40 -8.92
C VAL A 97 0.92 10.19 -9.80
N TRP A 98 0.28 9.16 -9.27
CA TRP A 98 -0.14 7.97 -10.01
C TRP A 98 -1.62 8.07 -10.35
N ASN A 99 -1.93 7.88 -11.64
CA ASN A 99 -3.28 7.81 -12.17
C ASN A 99 -3.67 6.35 -12.37
N ALA A 100 -4.56 5.83 -11.51
CA ALA A 100 -4.92 4.42 -11.51
C ALA A 100 -5.66 3.98 -12.79
N LYS A 101 -6.40 4.88 -13.45
CA LYS A 101 -7.13 4.56 -14.70
C LYS A 101 -6.23 4.28 -15.89
N THR A 102 -5.15 5.04 -16.01
CA THR A 102 -4.21 4.94 -17.14
C THR A 102 -2.96 4.15 -16.78
N ASP A 103 -2.83 3.79 -15.50
CA ASP A 103 -1.63 3.21 -14.90
C ASP A 103 -0.35 3.99 -15.23
N THR A 104 -0.43 5.33 -15.14
CA THR A 104 0.70 6.22 -15.43
C THR A 104 1.10 7.03 -14.19
N SER A 105 2.41 7.21 -14.01
CA SER A 105 2.97 8.07 -12.96
C SER A 105 3.59 9.33 -13.53
N LYS A 106 3.35 10.47 -12.89
CA LYS A 106 3.94 11.77 -13.24
C LYS A 106 4.64 12.36 -12.03
N LEU A 107 5.81 12.94 -12.25
CA LEU A 107 6.44 13.81 -11.26
C LEU A 107 5.61 15.10 -11.18
N GLY A 108 5.15 15.52 -10.00
CA GLY A 108 4.17 16.59 -9.84
C GLY A 108 4.53 17.93 -10.51
N ASP A 109 3.57 18.88 -10.57
CA ASP A 109 3.47 20.15 -11.34
C ASP A 109 4.65 21.15 -11.37
N ARG A 110 5.92 20.72 -11.28
CA ARG A 110 7.07 21.57 -11.54
C ARG A 110 7.45 21.46 -13.01
N ALA A 111 7.02 22.44 -13.79
CA ALA A 111 7.81 22.90 -14.93
C ALA A 111 9.22 23.20 -14.40
N ILE A 112 10.21 22.44 -14.85
CA ILE A 112 11.62 22.79 -14.69
C ILE A 112 11.83 23.98 -15.64
N LYS A 113 12.01 25.17 -15.08
CA LYS A 113 12.59 26.31 -15.81
C LYS A 113 14.05 26.05 -16.06
#